data_AF-A0A352DUU6-F1
#
_entry.id   AF-A0A352DUU6-F1
#
_cell.length_a   1.000
_cell.length_b   1.000
_cell.length_c   1.000
_cell.angle_alpha   90.00
_cell.angle_beta   90.00
_cell.angle_gamma   90.00
#
_symmetry.space_group_name_H-M   'P 1'
#
loop_
_entity.id
_entity.type
_entity.pdbx_description
1 polymer ?
#
loop_
_entity_poly.entity_id
_entity_poly.type
_entity_poly.pdbx_seq_one_letter_code
_entity_poly.pdbx_strand_id
1 'polypeptide(L)'
;MASTLAGMPWRCAGAVEHFDNPTVAFINEKVATGWEERDLKPAKPATDGEWCRRVHLDLIGRIPTIEELQSYVGDSTPMKRAVLVGRLLGDDYVDEYARHWTDVWTTVLIGRDVENERVSRPGMRQWLRRALSRNMPYDQFMEELVTATGVNTNRRDVDGFNGATNFLSGKMEEMGVANGVQATAKTAQIFLGVQVQCTQCHNHPFNKGKQNQFWELNAFFRQAQALRRFDGTRDVRWIELVDGDFPGEGRDPQEAEIYYELRNGLMKVAYPVFIDGTEISRSGYLPAVLEDGTAYGVNRRAELAKLIKTSPNFPRAIVNRIWAQFFGYGFTRPVDDFGDHNPPSHPELLDGLAERLQESSFDLKELMRWITLSEAYALSSRTTAGNTKDDPLMGEQPMFSRFYMRQMQAEQLYESLLTATQADQSRTGEDAAKAKDEWLSQFIIAFGTDEGDDA
;
A
#
# COMPACT_ATOMS: atom_id res chain seq x y z
N MET A 1 30.53 18.59 21.10
CA MET A 1 30.47 18.45 22.57
C MET A 1 29.67 17.19 22.85
N ALA A 2 30.30 16.20 23.49
CA ALA A 2 29.66 14.95 23.88
C ALA A 2 28.51 15.26 24.85
N SER A 3 27.27 14.91 24.47
CA SER A 3 26.13 14.90 25.38
C SER A 3 25.87 13.47 25.83
N THR A 4 25.80 13.34 27.14
CA THR A 4 25.66 12.15 27.97
C THR A 4 24.53 11.22 27.56
N LEU A 5 24.88 10.03 27.08
CA LEU A 5 24.02 8.83 27.16
C LEU A 5 23.90 8.44 28.64
N ALA A 6 22.89 8.98 29.33
CA ALA A 6 22.46 8.44 30.61
C ALA A 6 21.91 7.03 30.35
N GLY A 7 22.55 6.01 30.94
CA GLY A 7 22.20 4.61 30.74
C GLY A 7 20.76 4.30 31.16
N MET A 8 20.01 3.71 30.23
CA MET A 8 18.63 3.27 30.46
C MET A 8 18.60 2.04 31.38
N PRO A 9 17.85 2.05 32.50
CA PRO A 9 17.93 1.04 33.56
C PRO A 9 17.42 -0.36 33.21
N TRP A 10 16.84 -0.55 32.02
CA TRP A 10 16.33 -1.83 31.52
C TRP A 10 17.11 -2.38 30.32
N ARG A 11 18.07 -1.63 29.76
CA ARG A 11 18.93 -2.11 28.68
C ARG A 11 19.88 -3.18 29.24
N CYS A 12 19.60 -4.44 28.96
CA CYS A 12 20.58 -5.51 29.17
C CYS A 12 21.86 -5.20 28.36
N ALA A 13 23.01 -5.65 28.87
CA ALA A 13 24.36 -5.32 28.40
C ALA A 13 24.76 -5.87 27.00
N GLY A 14 23.81 -6.04 26.08
CA GLY A 14 24.08 -6.25 24.66
C GLY A 14 24.01 -4.91 23.91
N ALA A 15 24.94 -4.66 22.99
CA ALA A 15 24.82 -3.52 22.09
C ALA A 15 23.51 -3.63 21.29
N VAL A 16 22.78 -2.52 21.14
CA VAL A 16 21.60 -2.46 20.26
C VAL A 16 22.06 -2.85 18.86
N GLU A 17 21.59 -3.99 18.36
CA GLU A 17 21.91 -4.45 17.02
C GLU A 17 21.28 -3.50 16.01
N HIS A 18 22.14 -2.85 15.22
CA HIS A 18 21.74 -1.98 14.12
C HIS A 18 22.52 -2.27 12.84
N PHE A 19 23.42 -3.27 12.85
CA PHE A 19 24.13 -3.78 11.67
C PHE A 19 24.85 -2.70 10.86
N ASP A 20 25.44 -1.72 11.54
CA ASP A 20 26.07 -0.52 10.95
C ASP A 20 25.13 0.29 10.02
N ASN A 21 23.81 0.11 10.17
CA ASN A 21 22.80 0.81 9.41
C ASN A 21 22.22 1.99 10.24
N PRO A 22 22.45 3.25 9.82
CA PRO A 22 22.00 4.42 10.57
C PRO A 22 20.47 4.56 10.62
N THR A 23 19.75 4.04 9.63
CA THR A 23 18.28 4.05 9.63
C THR A 23 17.72 3.04 10.64
N VAL A 24 18.33 1.87 10.76
CA VAL A 24 17.97 0.90 11.81
C VAL A 24 18.25 1.47 13.20
N ALA A 25 19.40 2.13 13.38
CA ALA A 25 19.72 2.83 14.64
C ALA A 25 18.68 3.91 14.97
N PHE A 26 18.26 4.69 13.98
CA PHE A 26 17.20 5.70 14.12
C PHE A 26 15.86 5.09 14.52
N ILE A 27 15.43 3.98 13.89
CA ILE A 27 14.20 3.26 14.27
C ILE A 27 14.28 2.85 15.75
N ASN A 28 15.39 2.19 16.13
CA ASN A 28 15.57 1.69 17.48
C ASN A 28 15.55 2.82 18.52
N GLU A 29 16.18 3.96 18.22
CA GLU A 29 16.16 5.15 19.07
C GLU A 29 14.72 5.66 19.26
N LYS A 30 13.99 5.91 18.17
CA LYS A 30 12.66 6.53 18.25
C LYS A 30 11.60 5.64 18.88
N VAL A 31 11.65 4.33 18.64
CA VAL A 31 10.76 3.39 19.34
C VAL A 31 11.11 3.33 20.83
N ALA A 32 12.40 3.31 21.19
CA ALA A 32 12.82 3.30 22.58
C ALA A 32 12.39 4.56 23.35
N THR A 33 12.49 5.75 22.73
CA THR A 33 11.97 6.99 23.31
C THR A 33 10.48 6.87 23.65
N GLY A 34 9.69 6.31 22.75
CA GLY A 34 8.26 6.06 22.99
C GLY A 34 8.01 5.13 24.20
N TRP A 35 8.84 4.10 24.38
CA TRP A 35 8.74 3.25 25.56
C TRP A 35 9.06 4.00 26.85
N GLU A 36 10.09 4.85 26.85
CA GLU A 36 10.50 5.63 28.03
C GLU A 36 9.44 6.64 28.45
N GLU A 37 8.88 7.38 27.50
CA GLU A 37 7.84 8.38 27.75
C GLU A 37 6.57 7.78 28.39
N ARG A 38 6.32 6.49 28.16
CA ARG A 38 5.14 5.78 28.66
C ARG A 38 5.45 4.77 29.78
N ASP A 39 6.67 4.76 30.30
CA ASP A 39 7.15 3.82 31.32
C ASP A 39 6.86 2.35 30.93
N LEU A 40 7.07 2.03 29.65
CA LEU A 40 6.94 0.68 29.11
C LEU A 40 8.29 -0.02 29.15
N LYS A 41 8.26 -1.33 29.47
CA LYS A 41 9.42 -2.21 29.37
C LYS A 41 9.17 -3.20 28.24
N PRO A 42 9.98 -3.19 27.17
CA PRO A 42 9.76 -4.07 26.05
C PRO A 42 9.93 -5.55 26.44
N ALA A 43 9.34 -6.43 25.64
CA ALA A 43 9.53 -7.85 25.75
C ALA A 43 11.00 -8.23 25.54
N LYS A 44 11.36 -9.45 25.93
CA LYS A 44 12.68 -9.99 25.59
C LYS A 44 12.81 -10.19 24.07
N PRO A 45 14.03 -10.21 23.52
CA PRO A 45 14.24 -10.63 22.13
C PRO A 45 13.60 -11.99 21.84
N ALA A 46 13.05 -12.12 20.63
CA ALA A 46 12.54 -13.37 20.11
C ALA A 46 13.66 -14.41 20.00
N THR A 47 13.29 -15.68 20.09
CA THR A 47 14.23 -16.77 19.77
C THR A 47 14.59 -16.74 18.28
N ASP A 48 15.73 -17.33 17.91
CA ASP A 48 16.14 -17.42 16.51
C ASP A 48 15.08 -18.07 15.62
N GLY A 49 14.43 -19.14 16.09
CA GLY A 49 13.37 -19.81 15.34
C GLY A 49 12.11 -18.95 15.20
N GLU A 50 11.75 -18.20 16.25
CA GLU A 50 10.61 -17.28 16.21
C GLU A 50 10.85 -16.15 15.19
N TRP A 51 12.02 -15.51 15.24
CA TRP A 51 12.39 -14.44 14.33
C TRP A 51 12.56 -14.93 12.89
N CYS A 52 13.24 -16.06 12.68
CA CYS A 52 13.45 -16.65 11.36
C CYS A 52 12.12 -17.01 10.70
N ARG A 53 11.19 -17.64 11.43
CA ARG A 53 9.85 -17.94 10.91
C ARG A 53 9.12 -16.66 10.49
N ARG A 54 9.16 -15.63 11.34
CA ARG A 54 8.48 -14.36 11.13
C ARG A 54 8.98 -13.64 9.88
N VAL A 55 10.30 -13.51 9.73
CA VAL A 55 10.87 -12.79 8.58
C VAL A 55 10.63 -13.50 7.25
N HIS A 56 10.59 -14.85 7.21
CA HIS A 56 10.20 -15.57 5.99
C HIS A 56 8.73 -15.33 5.64
N LEU A 57 7.83 -15.38 6.63
CA LEU A 57 6.41 -15.13 6.40
C LEU A 57 6.16 -13.71 5.88
N ASP A 58 6.85 -12.74 6.46
CA ASP A 58 6.63 -11.32 6.16
C ASP A 58 7.28 -10.87 4.85
N LEU A 59 8.44 -11.44 4.49
CA LEU A 59 9.16 -11.04 3.27
C LEU A 59 8.74 -11.85 2.04
N ILE A 60 8.57 -13.16 2.18
CA ILE A 60 8.37 -14.09 1.05
C ILE A 60 7.11 -14.96 1.16
N GLY A 61 6.28 -14.72 2.19
CA GLY A 61 4.94 -15.29 2.29
C GLY A 61 4.88 -16.78 2.63
N ARG A 62 5.93 -17.37 3.19
CA ARG A 62 5.95 -18.77 3.65
C ARG A 62 6.83 -18.96 4.87
N ILE A 63 6.71 -20.10 5.52
CA ILE A 63 7.64 -20.50 6.59
C ILE A 63 9.02 -20.89 5.99
N PRO A 64 10.11 -20.88 6.79
CA PRO A 64 11.36 -21.48 6.35
C PRO A 64 11.20 -22.99 6.16
N THR A 65 11.94 -23.54 5.21
CA THR A 65 12.23 -24.98 5.11
C THR A 65 13.05 -25.42 6.33
N ILE A 66 13.15 -26.75 6.52
CA ILE A 66 13.94 -27.31 7.62
C ILE A 66 15.42 -26.91 7.47
N GLU A 67 15.92 -26.96 6.24
CA GLU A 67 17.30 -26.63 5.88
C GLU A 67 17.61 -25.14 6.09
N GLU A 68 16.73 -24.24 5.65
CA GLU A 68 16.85 -22.80 5.89
C GLU A 68 16.87 -22.48 7.39
N LEU A 69 15.97 -23.10 8.15
CA LEU A 69 15.89 -22.90 9.60
C LEU A 69 17.13 -23.42 10.32
N GLN A 70 17.58 -24.63 10.01
CA GLN A 70 18.78 -25.23 10.59
C GLN A 70 20.02 -24.42 10.25
N SER A 71 20.15 -23.95 9.00
CA SER A 71 21.25 -23.09 8.57
C SER A 71 21.27 -21.78 9.35
N TYR A 72 20.12 -21.14 9.56
CA TYR A 72 20.06 -19.87 10.30
C TYR A 72 20.31 -20.04 11.82
N VAL A 73 19.76 -21.09 12.43
CA VAL A 73 19.95 -21.38 13.86
C VAL A 73 21.39 -21.82 14.15
N GLY A 74 22.02 -22.55 13.23
CA GLY A 74 23.41 -22.98 13.34
C GLY A 74 24.43 -21.85 13.12
N ASP A 75 24.02 -20.73 12.51
CA ASP A 75 24.86 -19.55 12.33
C ASP A 75 24.94 -18.74 13.64
N SER A 76 26.17 -18.56 14.15
CA SER A 76 26.47 -17.76 15.34
C SER A 76 27.09 -16.40 15.01
N THR A 77 27.15 -16.01 13.74
CA THR A 77 27.69 -14.72 13.34
C THR A 77 26.77 -13.58 13.79
N PRO A 78 27.33 -12.45 14.26
CA PRO A 78 26.51 -11.30 14.64
C PRO A 78 25.63 -10.76 13.49
N MET A 79 26.06 -10.97 12.24
CA MET A 79 25.39 -10.45 11.04
C MET A 79 24.35 -11.38 10.43
N LYS A 80 24.08 -12.55 11.02
CA LYS A 80 23.19 -13.57 10.43
C LYS A 80 21.80 -13.05 10.06
N ARG A 81 21.24 -12.11 10.85
CA ARG A 81 19.95 -11.45 10.56
C ARG A 81 20.03 -10.61 9.29
N ALA A 82 21.03 -9.74 9.19
CA ALA A 82 21.28 -8.90 8.02
C ALA A 82 21.55 -9.75 6.77
N VAL A 83 22.32 -10.82 6.89
CA VAL A 83 22.59 -11.76 5.80
C VAL A 83 21.30 -12.46 5.34
N LEU A 84 20.49 -12.98 6.26
CA LEU A 84 19.22 -13.64 5.89
C LEU A 84 18.26 -12.67 5.20
N VAL A 85 18.07 -11.46 5.75
CA VAL A 85 17.22 -10.42 5.14
C VAL A 85 17.74 -10.04 3.76
N GLY A 86 19.07 -9.91 3.60
CA GLY A 86 19.71 -9.68 2.31
C GLY A 86 19.39 -10.76 1.28
N ARG A 87 19.42 -12.03 1.69
CA ARG A 87 19.06 -13.16 0.81
C ARG A 87 17.57 -13.15 0.45
N LEU A 88 16.67 -13.04 1.43
CA LEU A 88 15.22 -13.07 1.21
C LEU A 88 14.71 -11.93 0.33
N LEU A 89 15.40 -10.78 0.33
CA LEU A 89 15.10 -9.64 -0.55
C LEU A 89 15.89 -9.65 -1.87
N GLY A 90 16.86 -10.56 -2.00
CA GLY A 90 17.77 -10.67 -3.15
C GLY A 90 17.23 -11.58 -4.26
N ASP A 91 18.11 -11.86 -5.23
CA ASP A 91 17.75 -12.61 -6.43
C ASP A 91 17.39 -14.07 -6.15
N ASP A 92 17.95 -14.68 -5.09
CA ASP A 92 17.69 -16.05 -4.68
C ASP A 92 16.19 -16.33 -4.38
N TYR A 93 15.44 -15.31 -3.96
CA TYR A 93 14.03 -15.41 -3.53
C TYR A 93 13.11 -14.44 -4.29
N VAL A 94 13.56 -13.90 -5.43
CA VAL A 94 12.82 -12.86 -6.16
C VAL A 94 11.42 -13.32 -6.57
N ASP A 95 11.25 -14.60 -6.90
CA ASP A 95 9.98 -15.15 -7.34
C ASP A 95 8.98 -15.30 -6.19
N GLU A 96 9.42 -15.76 -5.02
CA GLU A 96 8.60 -15.84 -3.81
C GLU A 96 8.29 -14.47 -3.24
N TYR A 97 9.27 -13.56 -3.22
CA TYR A 97 9.06 -12.15 -2.86
C TYR A 97 7.98 -11.53 -3.75
N ALA A 98 8.16 -11.61 -5.08
CA ALA A 98 7.20 -11.05 -6.02
C ALA A 98 5.82 -11.72 -5.88
N ARG A 99 5.76 -13.00 -5.47
CA ARG A 99 4.50 -13.72 -5.23
C ARG A 99 3.75 -13.18 -4.06
N HIS A 100 4.42 -13.14 -2.93
CA HIS A 100 3.83 -12.67 -1.69
C HIS A 100 3.31 -11.24 -1.85
N TRP A 101 4.16 -10.35 -2.35
CA TRP A 101 3.80 -8.94 -2.48
C TRP A 101 2.80 -8.69 -3.61
N THR A 102 2.73 -9.53 -4.64
CA THR A 102 1.64 -9.46 -5.62
C THR A 102 0.29 -9.77 -4.96
N ASP A 103 0.21 -10.80 -4.11
CA ASP A 103 -1.05 -11.14 -3.45
C ASP A 103 -1.52 -10.03 -2.49
N VAL A 104 -0.58 -9.45 -1.72
CA VAL A 104 -0.83 -8.28 -0.85
C VAL A 104 -1.34 -7.10 -1.67
N TRP A 105 -0.58 -6.66 -2.68
CA TRP A 105 -0.92 -5.48 -3.47
C TRP A 105 -2.16 -5.67 -4.36
N THR A 106 -2.45 -6.88 -4.82
CA THR A 106 -3.69 -7.14 -5.56
C THR A 106 -4.89 -6.84 -4.67
N THR A 107 -4.84 -7.26 -3.41
CA THR A 107 -5.91 -6.99 -2.45
C THR A 107 -6.03 -5.50 -2.14
N VAL A 108 -4.92 -4.82 -1.86
CA VAL A 108 -4.90 -3.37 -1.58
C VAL A 108 -5.45 -2.55 -2.76
N LEU A 109 -5.08 -2.90 -4.00
CA LEU A 109 -5.41 -2.09 -5.17
C LEU A 109 -6.81 -2.35 -5.72
N ILE A 110 -7.26 -3.61 -5.72
CA ILE A 110 -8.52 -4.00 -6.40
C ILE A 110 -9.45 -4.86 -5.55
N GLY A 111 -9.15 -5.07 -4.27
CA GLY A 111 -10.00 -5.82 -3.35
C GLY A 111 -9.93 -7.35 -3.53
N ARG A 112 -10.87 -8.03 -2.86
CA ARG A 112 -11.02 -9.50 -2.90
C ARG A 112 -12.17 -9.97 -3.79
N ASP A 113 -13.05 -9.08 -4.24
CA ASP A 113 -14.13 -9.42 -5.17
C ASP A 113 -13.59 -10.04 -6.46
N VAL A 114 -13.85 -11.33 -6.64
CA VAL A 114 -13.47 -12.12 -7.82
C VAL A 114 -14.55 -12.11 -8.91
N GLU A 115 -15.75 -11.61 -8.61
CA GLU A 115 -16.88 -11.54 -9.53
C GLU A 115 -16.95 -10.19 -10.26
N ASN A 116 -16.08 -9.24 -9.93
CA ASN A 116 -16.01 -7.94 -10.59
C ASN A 116 -15.55 -8.04 -12.06
N GLU A 117 -16.50 -8.15 -12.99
CA GLU A 117 -16.25 -8.23 -14.44
C GLU A 117 -15.53 -7.01 -15.03
N ARG A 118 -15.40 -5.90 -14.29
CA ARG A 118 -14.70 -4.69 -14.75
C ARG A 118 -13.20 -4.72 -14.45
N VAL A 119 -12.72 -5.74 -13.75
CA VAL A 119 -11.32 -5.87 -13.35
C VAL A 119 -10.79 -7.24 -13.74
N SER A 120 -9.66 -7.25 -14.45
CA SER A 120 -8.87 -8.46 -14.69
C SER A 120 -7.84 -8.64 -13.56
N ARG A 121 -8.20 -9.45 -12.56
CA ARG A 121 -7.27 -9.83 -11.48
C ARG A 121 -5.99 -10.50 -12.01
N PRO A 122 -6.04 -11.39 -13.02
CA PRO A 122 -4.82 -11.92 -13.65
C PRO A 122 -3.97 -10.82 -14.34
N GLY A 123 -4.61 -9.87 -15.02
CA GLY A 123 -3.93 -8.73 -15.65
C GLY A 123 -3.19 -7.85 -14.64
N MET A 124 -3.85 -7.53 -13.51
CA MET A 124 -3.23 -6.80 -12.39
C MET A 124 -2.05 -7.59 -11.80
N ARG A 125 -2.26 -8.88 -11.48
CA ARG A 125 -1.20 -9.75 -10.94
C ARG A 125 0.00 -9.83 -11.87
N GLN A 126 -0.19 -9.91 -13.19
CA GLN A 126 0.91 -9.93 -14.14
C GLN A 126 1.74 -8.64 -14.13
N TRP A 127 1.08 -7.48 -14.05
CA TRP A 127 1.79 -6.20 -13.93
C TRP A 127 2.54 -6.08 -12.59
N LEU A 128 1.89 -6.44 -11.48
CA LEU A 128 2.48 -6.43 -10.13
C LEU A 128 3.72 -7.32 -10.06
N ARG A 129 3.64 -8.54 -10.61
CA ARG A 129 4.78 -9.46 -10.66
C ARG A 129 5.99 -8.85 -11.33
N ARG A 130 5.79 -8.22 -12.48
CA ARG A 130 6.84 -7.52 -13.23
C ARG A 130 7.41 -6.33 -12.45
N ALA A 131 6.55 -5.53 -11.83
CA ALA A 131 6.96 -4.37 -11.06
C ALA A 131 7.81 -4.77 -9.85
N LEU A 132 7.32 -5.74 -9.06
CA LEU A 132 7.95 -6.20 -7.83
C LEU A 132 9.23 -7.00 -8.07
N SER A 133 9.26 -7.87 -9.09
CA SER A 133 10.47 -8.65 -9.41
C SER A 133 11.64 -7.76 -9.88
N ARG A 134 11.34 -6.58 -10.43
CA ARG A 134 12.33 -5.60 -10.88
C ARG A 134 12.68 -4.55 -9.83
N ASN A 135 12.11 -4.66 -8.62
CA ASN A 135 12.23 -3.65 -7.57
C ASN A 135 11.85 -2.24 -8.07
N MET A 136 10.72 -2.13 -8.76
CA MET A 136 10.22 -0.84 -9.26
C MET A 136 10.09 0.17 -8.10
N PRO A 137 10.70 1.36 -8.21
CA PRO A 137 10.49 2.45 -7.26
C PRO A 137 9.01 2.75 -7.01
N TYR A 138 8.63 2.98 -5.76
CA TYR A 138 7.20 3.12 -5.41
C TYR A 138 6.55 4.38 -6.01
N ASP A 139 7.31 5.44 -6.28
CA ASP A 139 6.83 6.62 -7.00
C ASP A 139 6.46 6.32 -8.46
N GLN A 140 7.25 5.49 -9.14
CA GLN A 140 6.93 4.97 -10.48
C GLN A 140 5.76 4.00 -10.44
N PHE A 141 5.70 3.13 -9.42
CA PHE A 141 4.57 2.22 -9.20
C PHE A 141 3.25 2.98 -9.08
N MET A 142 3.20 4.05 -8.27
CA MET A 142 2.03 4.91 -8.14
C MET A 142 1.70 5.63 -9.44
N GLU A 143 2.69 6.22 -10.11
CA GLU A 143 2.49 6.95 -11.37
C GLU A 143 1.91 6.05 -12.46
N GLU A 144 2.48 4.85 -12.65
CA GLU A 144 1.97 3.87 -13.64
C GLU A 144 0.51 3.51 -13.35
N LEU A 145 0.10 3.38 -12.08
CA LEU A 145 -1.29 3.07 -11.72
C LEU A 145 -2.24 4.25 -11.95
N VAL A 146 -1.87 5.45 -11.52
CA VAL A 146 -2.74 6.65 -11.60
C VAL A 146 -2.89 7.15 -13.02
N THR A 147 -1.85 7.00 -13.84
CA THR A 147 -1.82 7.49 -15.24
C THR A 147 -2.10 6.42 -16.29
N ALA A 148 -2.30 5.16 -15.89
CA ALA A 148 -2.48 4.03 -16.79
C ALA A 148 -3.53 4.30 -17.90
N THR A 149 -3.23 3.85 -19.11
CA THR A 149 -4.17 3.68 -20.23
C THR A 149 -3.90 2.34 -20.92
N GLY A 150 -4.86 1.85 -21.70
CA GLY A 150 -4.77 0.58 -22.43
C GLY A 150 -5.75 -0.48 -21.95
N VAL A 151 -5.49 -1.73 -22.33
CA VAL A 151 -6.38 -2.87 -22.12
C VAL A 151 -6.04 -3.60 -20.84
N ASN A 152 -7.04 -3.85 -20.00
CA ASN A 152 -6.86 -4.36 -18.65
C ASN A 152 -6.49 -5.85 -18.57
N THR A 153 -6.67 -6.62 -19.64
CA THR A 153 -6.45 -8.06 -19.65
C THR A 153 -5.49 -8.47 -20.77
N ASN A 154 -4.62 -9.44 -20.50
CA ASN A 154 -3.64 -9.90 -21.49
C ASN A 154 -4.29 -10.94 -22.40
N ARG A 155 -4.63 -10.52 -23.62
CA ARG A 155 -5.27 -11.34 -24.63
C ARG A 155 -4.47 -11.34 -25.92
N ARG A 156 -4.50 -12.45 -26.65
CA ARG A 156 -3.75 -12.60 -27.92
C ARG A 156 -4.39 -11.85 -29.09
N ASP A 157 -5.68 -11.56 -29.01
CA ASP A 157 -6.49 -10.93 -30.06
C ASP A 157 -6.65 -9.41 -29.87
N VAL A 158 -6.04 -8.82 -28.84
CA VAL A 158 -6.17 -7.39 -28.51
C VAL A 158 -4.81 -6.82 -28.15
N ASP A 159 -4.40 -5.76 -28.85
CA ASP A 159 -3.17 -5.02 -28.57
C ASP A 159 -3.34 -4.03 -27.40
N GLY A 160 -2.22 -3.51 -26.88
CA GLY A 160 -2.24 -2.46 -25.87
C GLY A 160 -2.48 -2.94 -24.44
N PHE A 161 -2.16 -4.20 -24.13
CA PHE A 161 -2.23 -4.72 -22.77
C PHE A 161 -1.42 -3.85 -21.78
N ASN A 162 -2.11 -3.38 -20.74
CA ASN A 162 -1.50 -2.71 -19.61
C ASN A 162 -2.25 -3.10 -18.32
N GLY A 163 -1.67 -4.03 -17.55
CA GLY A 163 -2.27 -4.53 -16.31
C GLY A 163 -2.48 -3.46 -15.23
N ALA A 164 -1.73 -2.35 -15.24
CA ALA A 164 -1.90 -1.24 -14.29
C ALA A 164 -3.28 -0.59 -14.38
N THR A 165 -3.91 -0.62 -15.57
CA THR A 165 -5.25 -0.04 -15.81
C THR A 165 -6.33 -0.65 -14.92
N ASN A 166 -6.11 -1.86 -14.40
CA ASN A 166 -7.04 -2.52 -13.48
C ASN A 166 -7.27 -1.75 -12.18
N PHE A 167 -6.33 -0.89 -11.77
CA PHE A 167 -6.54 -0.05 -10.60
C PHE A 167 -7.73 0.89 -10.79
N LEU A 168 -7.88 1.51 -11.96
CA LEU A 168 -8.96 2.45 -12.26
C LEU A 168 -10.15 1.82 -12.99
N SER A 169 -9.97 0.73 -13.74
CA SER A 169 -11.01 0.13 -14.61
C SER A 169 -12.34 -0.12 -13.89
N GLY A 170 -12.29 -0.67 -12.67
CA GLY A 170 -13.47 -0.92 -11.83
C GLY A 170 -13.95 0.29 -11.01
N LYS A 171 -13.24 1.43 -11.06
CA LYS A 171 -13.43 2.59 -10.17
C LYS A 171 -13.85 3.88 -10.90
N MET A 172 -13.95 3.84 -12.23
CA MET A 172 -14.36 4.99 -13.03
C MET A 172 -15.88 5.18 -13.12
N GLU A 173 -16.66 4.17 -12.73
CA GLU A 173 -18.13 4.21 -12.83
C GLU A 173 -18.80 3.64 -11.57
N GLU A 174 -19.80 4.36 -11.08
CA GLU A 174 -20.60 4.02 -9.91
C GLU A 174 -22.10 4.11 -10.27
N MET A 175 -22.88 3.07 -9.98
CA MET A 175 -24.32 2.99 -10.30
C MET A 175 -24.67 3.33 -11.76
N GLY A 176 -23.80 2.97 -12.73
CA GLY A 176 -24.01 3.28 -14.15
C GLY A 176 -23.54 4.67 -14.58
N VAL A 177 -23.01 5.48 -13.67
CA VAL A 177 -22.56 6.85 -13.92
C VAL A 177 -21.03 6.91 -13.90
N ALA A 178 -20.43 7.33 -15.01
CA ALA A 178 -19.00 7.59 -15.08
C ALA A 178 -18.66 8.88 -14.32
N ASN A 179 -18.31 8.74 -13.04
CA ASN A 179 -18.07 9.86 -12.12
C ASN A 179 -16.66 9.86 -11.50
N GLY A 180 -15.93 8.74 -11.52
CA GLY A 180 -14.61 8.62 -10.90
C GLY A 180 -14.60 8.73 -9.36
N VAL A 181 -15.74 8.61 -8.68
CA VAL A 181 -15.85 8.75 -7.21
C VAL A 181 -14.98 7.73 -6.49
N GLN A 182 -15.05 6.47 -6.90
CA GLN A 182 -14.26 5.38 -6.31
C GLN A 182 -12.76 5.55 -6.60
N ALA A 183 -12.41 6.09 -7.78
CA ALA A 183 -11.03 6.42 -8.12
C ALA A 183 -10.46 7.51 -7.21
N THR A 184 -11.25 8.57 -6.93
CA THR A 184 -10.90 9.63 -5.97
C THR A 184 -10.61 9.05 -4.58
N ALA A 185 -11.57 8.29 -4.04
CA ALA A 185 -11.48 7.74 -2.69
C ALA A 185 -10.26 6.82 -2.55
N LYS A 186 -10.10 5.85 -3.47
CA LYS A 186 -9.02 4.87 -3.38
C LYS A 186 -7.64 5.45 -3.67
N THR A 187 -7.53 6.44 -4.55
CA THR A 187 -6.24 7.12 -4.78
C THR A 187 -5.79 7.90 -3.55
N ALA A 188 -6.70 8.64 -2.92
CA ALA A 188 -6.40 9.38 -1.68
C ALA A 188 -6.06 8.45 -0.52
N GLN A 189 -6.86 7.40 -0.32
CA GLN A 189 -6.64 6.40 0.72
C GLN A 189 -5.30 5.68 0.54
N ILE A 190 -5.02 5.18 -0.66
CA ILE A 190 -3.83 4.35 -0.90
C ILE A 190 -2.56 5.19 -0.94
N PHE A 191 -2.54 6.28 -1.70
CA PHE A 191 -1.30 7.01 -1.96
C PHE A 191 -1.10 8.23 -1.07
N LEU A 192 -2.14 8.75 -0.42
CA LEU A 192 -2.02 9.91 0.47
C LEU A 192 -2.35 9.56 1.92
N GLY A 193 -2.80 8.33 2.20
CA GLY A 193 -3.13 7.89 3.56
C GLY A 193 -4.21 8.76 4.19
N VAL A 194 -5.15 9.28 3.39
CA VAL A 194 -6.27 10.10 3.89
C VAL A 194 -7.60 9.57 3.39
N GLN A 195 -8.60 9.59 4.26
CA GLN A 195 -9.96 9.18 3.95
C GLN A 195 -10.82 10.38 3.55
N VAL A 196 -11.16 10.46 2.25
CA VAL A 196 -11.98 11.56 1.70
C VAL A 196 -13.40 11.13 1.34
N GLN A 197 -13.71 9.83 1.33
CA GLN A 197 -14.99 9.29 0.88
C GLN A 197 -16.19 9.83 1.67
N CYS A 198 -16.04 10.02 2.98
CA CYS A 198 -17.11 10.56 3.82
C CYS A 198 -17.47 11.99 3.43
N THR A 199 -16.54 12.74 2.82
CA THR A 199 -16.80 14.11 2.41
C THR A 199 -17.47 14.24 1.06
N GLN A 200 -17.67 13.15 0.30
CA GLN A 200 -18.42 13.16 -0.97
C GLN A 200 -19.80 13.85 -0.83
N CYS A 201 -20.51 13.55 0.25
CA CYS A 201 -21.90 13.98 0.46
C CYS A 201 -22.03 15.19 1.39
N HIS A 202 -21.05 15.46 2.26
CA HIS A 202 -21.10 16.59 3.21
C HIS A 202 -19.74 16.88 3.84
N ASN A 203 -19.56 18.07 4.40
CA ASN A 203 -18.39 18.35 5.25
C ASN A 203 -18.38 17.42 6.46
N HIS A 204 -17.20 16.95 6.86
CA HIS A 204 -17.06 16.09 8.02
C HIS A 204 -17.55 16.82 9.29
N PRO A 205 -18.34 16.16 10.16
CA PRO A 205 -18.93 16.82 11.34
C PRO A 205 -17.92 17.19 12.42
N PHE A 206 -16.78 16.50 12.48
CA PHE A 206 -15.82 16.61 13.61
C PHE A 206 -14.39 16.98 13.21
N ASN A 207 -14.08 17.04 11.91
CA ASN A 207 -12.74 17.36 11.41
C ASN A 207 -12.84 18.37 10.27
N LYS A 208 -11.69 18.79 9.73
CA LYS A 208 -11.62 19.88 8.73
C LYS A 208 -11.96 19.45 7.31
N GLY A 209 -12.25 18.17 7.07
CA GLY A 209 -12.57 17.65 5.74
C GLY A 209 -13.82 18.31 5.15
N LYS A 210 -13.69 18.89 3.97
CA LYS A 210 -14.80 19.56 3.27
C LYS A 210 -15.25 18.79 2.04
N GLN A 211 -16.53 18.95 1.71
CA GLN A 211 -17.13 18.34 0.53
C GLN A 211 -16.55 18.86 -0.77
N ASN A 212 -16.22 20.16 -0.85
CA ASN A 212 -15.60 20.72 -2.05
C ASN A 212 -14.27 20.05 -2.38
N GLN A 213 -13.46 19.73 -1.36
CA GLN A 213 -12.15 19.08 -1.55
C GLN A 213 -12.27 17.69 -2.19
N PHE A 214 -13.33 16.95 -1.88
CA PHE A 214 -13.60 15.67 -2.54
C PHE A 214 -13.84 15.86 -4.05
N TRP A 215 -14.71 16.80 -4.41
CA TRP A 215 -15.07 17.05 -5.80
C TRP A 215 -13.96 17.74 -6.59
N GLU A 216 -13.14 18.56 -5.92
CA GLU A 216 -11.91 19.13 -6.47
C GLU A 216 -10.89 18.05 -6.83
N LEU A 217 -10.66 17.07 -5.93
CA LEU A 217 -9.80 15.92 -6.22
C LEU A 217 -10.41 14.99 -7.28
N ASN A 218 -11.73 14.82 -7.28
CA ASN A 218 -12.45 14.05 -8.29
C ASN A 218 -12.27 14.62 -9.71
N ALA A 219 -12.10 15.94 -9.83
CA ALA A 219 -11.91 16.60 -11.11
C ALA A 219 -10.70 16.09 -11.91
N PHE A 220 -9.69 15.53 -11.23
CA PHE A 220 -8.52 14.98 -11.89
C PHE A 220 -8.81 13.70 -12.68
N PHE A 221 -9.88 12.97 -12.36
CA PHE A 221 -10.24 11.72 -13.00
C PHE A 221 -11.24 11.88 -14.16
N ARG A 222 -11.79 13.07 -14.38
CA ARG A 222 -12.91 13.26 -15.33
C ARG A 222 -12.54 13.15 -16.81
N GLN A 223 -11.25 13.15 -17.13
CA GLN A 223 -10.74 12.85 -18.48
C GLN A 223 -10.55 11.35 -18.73
N ALA A 224 -10.63 10.50 -17.71
CA ALA A 224 -10.50 9.05 -17.88
C ALA A 224 -11.84 8.37 -18.16
N GLN A 225 -11.82 7.38 -19.05
CA GLN A 225 -12.99 6.60 -19.45
C GLN A 225 -12.66 5.11 -19.44
N ALA A 226 -13.44 4.32 -18.69
CA ALA A 226 -13.38 2.87 -18.70
C ALA A 226 -14.36 2.31 -19.74
N LEU A 227 -13.87 2.08 -20.96
CA LEU A 227 -14.70 1.60 -22.06
C LEU A 227 -14.91 0.09 -21.96
N ARG A 228 -16.17 -0.32 -21.81
CA ARG A 228 -16.55 -1.74 -21.85
C ARG A 228 -16.49 -2.25 -23.29
N ARG A 229 -15.85 -3.38 -23.48
CA ARG A 229 -15.74 -4.06 -24.79
C ARG A 229 -16.46 -5.40 -24.74
N PHE A 230 -17.18 -5.71 -25.82
CA PHE A 230 -18.07 -6.86 -25.96
C PHE A 230 -17.70 -7.63 -27.23
N ASP A 231 -17.94 -8.94 -27.27
CA ASP A 231 -17.65 -9.82 -28.43
C ASP A 231 -18.91 -10.48 -29.02
N GLY A 232 -19.99 -9.70 -29.15
CA GLY A 232 -21.28 -10.18 -29.67
C GLY A 232 -22.19 -10.80 -28.61
N THR A 233 -21.75 -10.85 -27.36
CA THR A 233 -22.55 -11.15 -26.16
C THR A 233 -22.84 -9.88 -25.36
N ARG A 234 -23.69 -9.97 -24.32
CA ARG A 234 -23.92 -8.86 -23.37
C ARG A 234 -22.88 -8.81 -22.24
N ASP A 235 -21.98 -9.79 -22.19
CA ASP A 235 -21.01 -9.94 -21.13
C ASP A 235 -19.80 -9.05 -21.41
N VAL A 236 -19.30 -8.37 -20.38
CA VAL A 236 -18.10 -7.55 -20.52
C VAL A 236 -16.91 -8.48 -20.72
N ARG A 237 -16.20 -8.32 -21.83
CA ARG A 237 -15.06 -9.18 -22.16
C ARG A 237 -13.74 -8.58 -21.70
N TRP A 238 -13.62 -7.27 -21.77
CA TRP A 238 -12.53 -6.50 -21.17
C TRP A 238 -12.89 -5.03 -21.01
N ILE A 239 -12.06 -4.31 -20.28
CA ILE A 239 -12.08 -2.85 -20.18
C ILE A 239 -10.87 -2.28 -20.90
N GLU A 240 -11.10 -1.22 -21.67
CA GLU A 240 -10.05 -0.36 -22.20
C GLU A 240 -10.13 1.00 -21.49
N LEU A 241 -9.09 1.34 -20.75
CA LEU A 241 -8.98 2.61 -20.05
C LEU A 241 -8.31 3.63 -20.97
N VAL A 242 -9.03 4.70 -21.32
CA VAL A 242 -8.52 5.76 -22.19
C VAL A 242 -8.64 7.12 -21.53
N ASP A 243 -7.77 8.04 -21.93
CA ASP A 243 -8.00 9.47 -21.70
C ASP A 243 -8.79 10.05 -22.89
N GLY A 244 -9.71 10.96 -22.58
CA GLY A 244 -10.46 11.72 -23.58
C GLY A 244 -10.74 13.13 -23.09
N ASP A 245 -11.06 14.02 -24.03
CA ASP A 245 -11.51 15.36 -23.70
C ASP A 245 -12.77 15.30 -22.82
N PHE A 246 -12.79 16.13 -21.78
CA PHE A 246 -13.91 16.24 -20.86
C PHE A 246 -14.61 17.59 -21.08
N PRO A 247 -15.80 17.63 -21.68
CA PRO A 247 -16.48 18.89 -21.97
C PRO A 247 -17.04 19.59 -20.71
N GLY A 248 -16.87 19.02 -19.52
CA GLY A 248 -17.61 19.46 -18.33
C GLY A 248 -19.08 19.05 -18.38
N GLU A 249 -19.71 19.10 -17.22
CA GLU A 249 -21.16 18.93 -17.09
C GLU A 249 -21.91 20.15 -17.64
N GLY A 250 -21.26 21.32 -17.67
CA GLY A 250 -21.72 22.55 -18.31
C GLY A 250 -21.56 22.57 -19.84
N ARG A 251 -20.88 21.57 -20.43
CA ARG A 251 -20.53 21.47 -21.86
C ARG A 251 -19.63 22.59 -22.38
N ASP A 252 -18.84 23.22 -21.51
CA ASP A 252 -17.73 24.07 -21.88
C ASP A 252 -16.40 23.38 -21.57
N PRO A 253 -15.67 22.85 -22.56
CA PRO A 253 -14.37 22.20 -22.31
C PRO A 253 -13.27 23.14 -21.83
N GLN A 254 -13.44 24.47 -21.85
CA GLN A 254 -12.45 25.41 -21.31
C GLN A 254 -12.51 25.48 -19.78
N GLU A 255 -13.71 25.45 -19.21
CA GLU A 255 -13.92 25.42 -17.75
C GLU A 255 -14.07 23.99 -17.22
N ALA A 256 -14.68 23.12 -18.02
CA ALA A 256 -14.93 21.71 -17.78
C ALA A 256 -15.46 21.44 -16.36
N GLU A 257 -16.57 22.11 -16.03
CA GLU A 257 -17.13 22.15 -14.69
C GLU A 257 -17.64 20.77 -14.23
N ILE A 258 -17.57 20.55 -12.92
CA ILE A 258 -18.22 19.41 -12.25
C ILE A 258 -19.18 19.99 -11.25
N TYR A 259 -20.43 19.55 -11.29
CA TYR A 259 -21.44 19.98 -10.35
C TYR A 259 -21.58 18.96 -9.23
N TYR A 260 -21.74 19.46 -8.01
CA TYR A 260 -22.11 18.64 -6.86
C TYR A 260 -23.15 19.35 -6.00
N GLU A 261 -24.03 18.56 -5.39
CA GLU A 261 -25.14 19.06 -4.59
C GLU A 261 -24.77 19.09 -3.10
N LEU A 262 -25.03 20.24 -2.46
CA LEU A 262 -24.99 20.36 -1.01
C LEU A 262 -26.27 19.81 -0.39
N ARG A 263 -26.24 19.42 0.89
CA ARG A 263 -27.42 18.92 1.62
C ARG A 263 -28.66 19.83 1.62
N ASN A 264 -28.50 21.12 1.33
CA ASN A 264 -29.59 22.08 1.22
C ASN A 264 -30.13 22.25 -0.22
N GLY A 265 -29.71 21.40 -1.16
CA GLY A 265 -30.12 21.44 -2.57
C GLY A 265 -29.35 22.45 -3.43
N LEU A 266 -28.36 23.16 -2.86
CA LEU A 266 -27.58 24.12 -3.62
C LEU A 266 -26.52 23.40 -4.45
N MET A 267 -26.56 23.59 -5.77
CA MET A 267 -25.51 23.13 -6.68
C MET A 267 -24.27 24.00 -6.53
N LYS A 268 -23.11 23.35 -6.47
CA LYS A 268 -21.78 23.97 -6.45
C LYS A 268 -20.94 23.42 -7.60
N VAL A 269 -19.89 24.16 -7.93
CA VAL A 269 -18.93 23.78 -8.98
C VAL A 269 -17.61 23.41 -8.32
N ALA A 270 -16.96 22.37 -8.84
CA ALA A 270 -15.60 22.00 -8.50
C ALA A 270 -14.69 22.02 -9.74
N TYR A 271 -13.42 22.38 -9.51
CA TYR A 271 -12.33 22.43 -10.47
C TYR A 271 -11.16 21.59 -9.95
N PRO A 272 -10.19 21.19 -10.80
CA PRO A 272 -9.07 20.38 -10.35
C PRO A 272 -8.14 21.17 -9.41
N VAL A 273 -8.29 20.87 -8.11
CA VAL A 273 -7.49 21.41 -7.01
C VAL A 273 -7.04 20.25 -6.13
N PHE A 274 -5.73 20.16 -5.89
CA PHE A 274 -5.17 19.12 -5.05
C PHE A 274 -5.51 19.33 -3.58
N ILE A 275 -5.32 18.29 -2.76
CA ILE A 275 -5.70 18.32 -1.33
C ILE A 275 -4.99 19.41 -0.52
N ASP A 276 -3.87 19.94 -1.00
CA ASP A 276 -3.12 21.05 -0.39
C ASP A 276 -3.54 22.43 -0.91
N GLY A 277 -4.50 22.50 -1.83
CA GLY A 277 -4.97 23.73 -2.46
C GLY A 277 -4.27 24.08 -3.79
N THR A 278 -3.34 23.26 -4.29
CA THR A 278 -2.68 23.51 -5.57
C THR A 278 -3.65 23.35 -6.73
N GLU A 279 -3.91 24.44 -7.45
CA GLU A 279 -4.77 24.45 -8.64
C GLU A 279 -3.96 24.08 -9.90
N ILE A 280 -4.60 23.37 -10.84
CA ILE A 280 -4.08 23.18 -12.20
C ILE A 280 -5.03 23.79 -13.23
N SER A 281 -4.65 23.73 -14.51
CA SER A 281 -5.53 24.19 -15.60
C SER A 281 -6.91 23.53 -15.52
N ARG A 282 -7.95 24.35 -15.65
CA ARG A 282 -9.35 23.91 -15.71
C ARG A 282 -9.70 23.25 -17.03
N SER A 283 -8.85 23.36 -18.05
CA SER A 283 -9.15 22.80 -19.35
C SER A 283 -9.52 21.32 -19.26
N GLY A 284 -10.60 20.97 -19.96
CA GLY A 284 -11.02 19.60 -20.19
C GLY A 284 -10.36 18.98 -21.43
N TYR A 285 -9.68 19.77 -22.26
CA TYR A 285 -8.93 19.26 -23.40
C TYR A 285 -7.67 18.52 -22.96
N LEU A 286 -7.37 17.41 -23.62
CA LEU A 286 -6.07 16.74 -23.51
C LEU A 286 -4.97 17.60 -24.15
N PRO A 287 -3.69 17.37 -23.77
CA PRO A 287 -2.57 18.11 -24.34
C PRO A 287 -2.49 17.96 -25.86
N ALA A 288 -2.48 19.08 -26.56
CA ALA A 288 -2.36 19.15 -28.01
C ALA A 288 -1.70 20.45 -28.44
N VAL A 289 -1.37 20.56 -29.72
CA VAL A 289 -0.69 21.72 -30.32
C VAL A 289 -1.50 22.20 -31.52
N LEU A 290 -1.82 23.50 -31.53
CA LEU A 290 -2.49 24.16 -32.67
C LEU A 290 -1.55 24.26 -33.88
N GLU A 291 -2.11 24.55 -35.06
CA GLU A 291 -1.32 24.71 -36.30
C GLU A 291 -0.24 25.80 -36.20
N ASP A 292 -0.47 26.82 -35.37
CA ASP A 292 0.48 27.92 -35.12
C ASP A 292 1.58 27.57 -34.10
N GLY A 293 1.58 26.35 -33.57
CA GLY A 293 2.54 25.86 -32.57
C GLY A 293 2.13 26.13 -31.12
N THR A 294 0.97 26.74 -30.85
CA THR A 294 0.51 27.00 -29.49
C THR A 294 0.04 25.70 -28.82
N ALA A 295 0.67 25.32 -27.71
CA ALA A 295 0.25 24.19 -26.88
C ALA A 295 -0.99 24.56 -26.04
N TYR A 296 -1.94 23.64 -25.93
CA TYR A 296 -3.14 23.78 -25.12
C TYR A 296 -3.51 22.46 -24.44
N GLY A 297 -4.50 22.50 -23.54
CA GLY A 297 -4.98 21.34 -22.81
C GLY A 297 -4.07 20.90 -21.67
N VAL A 298 -4.53 19.90 -20.93
CA VAL A 298 -3.85 19.32 -19.77
C VAL A 298 -4.26 17.86 -19.63
N ASN A 299 -3.33 16.98 -19.25
CA ASN A 299 -3.69 15.64 -18.78
C ASN A 299 -3.80 15.71 -17.26
N ARG A 300 -5.03 15.78 -16.75
CA ARG A 300 -5.26 15.99 -15.32
C ARG A 300 -4.71 14.84 -14.47
N ARG A 301 -4.80 13.57 -14.90
CA ARG A 301 -4.23 12.44 -14.13
C ARG A 301 -2.70 12.48 -14.08
N ALA A 302 -2.04 12.91 -15.15
CA ALA A 302 -0.59 13.11 -15.15
C ALA A 302 -0.17 14.22 -14.18
N GLU A 303 -0.91 15.32 -14.11
CA GLU A 303 -0.68 16.37 -13.10
C GLU A 303 -0.96 15.86 -11.69
N LEU A 304 -2.03 15.06 -11.48
CA LEU A 304 -2.32 14.44 -10.18
C LEU A 304 -1.14 13.57 -9.71
N ALA A 305 -0.59 12.73 -10.59
CA ALA A 305 0.55 11.89 -10.24
C ALA A 305 1.78 12.72 -9.80
N LYS A 306 2.05 13.85 -10.47
CA LYS A 306 3.12 14.78 -10.05
C LYS A 306 2.86 15.35 -8.66
N LEU A 307 1.64 15.81 -8.41
CA LEU A 307 1.22 16.40 -7.13
C LEU A 307 1.27 15.40 -5.97
N ILE A 308 0.88 14.14 -6.22
CA ILE A 308 1.02 13.05 -5.25
C ILE A 308 2.50 12.84 -4.91
N LYS A 309 3.40 12.74 -5.91
CA LYS A 309 4.84 12.52 -5.64
C LYS A 309 5.48 13.61 -4.80
N THR A 310 5.02 14.85 -4.92
CA THR A 310 5.52 15.99 -4.14
C THR A 310 4.85 16.15 -2.79
N SER A 311 3.78 15.39 -2.53
CA SER A 311 3.06 15.46 -1.26
C SER A 311 3.87 14.86 -0.12
N PRO A 312 3.96 15.51 1.06
CA PRO A 312 4.60 14.92 2.23
C PRO A 312 3.85 13.67 2.73
N ASN A 313 2.56 13.54 2.39
CA ASN A 313 1.77 12.38 2.77
C ASN A 313 2.10 11.13 1.94
N PHE A 314 2.66 11.28 0.74
CA PHE A 314 2.96 10.15 -0.14
C PHE A 314 3.94 9.15 0.47
N PRO A 315 5.16 9.54 0.89
CA PRO A 315 6.07 8.63 1.57
C PRO A 315 5.55 8.19 2.96
N ARG A 316 4.85 9.06 3.70
CA ARG A 316 4.24 8.69 5.00
C ARG A 316 3.22 7.56 4.86
N ALA A 317 2.34 7.63 3.85
CA ALA A 317 1.27 6.66 3.65
C ALA A 317 1.84 5.26 3.40
N ILE A 318 2.88 5.15 2.56
CA ILE A 318 3.48 3.86 2.27
C ILE A 318 4.34 3.34 3.43
N VAL A 319 5.08 4.21 4.14
CA VAL A 319 5.81 3.82 5.35
C VAL A 319 4.84 3.24 6.38
N ASN A 320 3.72 3.93 6.63
CA ASN A 320 2.71 3.48 7.58
C ASN A 320 2.08 2.14 7.18
N ARG A 321 1.74 1.98 5.88
CA ARG A 321 1.16 0.73 5.36
C ARG A 321 2.12 -0.44 5.45
N ILE A 322 3.38 -0.27 5.03
CA ILE A 322 4.38 -1.35 5.13
C ILE A 322 4.66 -1.65 6.61
N TRP A 323 4.76 -0.64 7.47
CA TRP A 323 4.91 -0.87 8.91
C TRP A 323 3.74 -1.70 9.48
N ALA A 324 2.50 -1.33 9.15
CA ALA A 324 1.31 -2.08 9.55
C ALA A 324 1.30 -3.51 9.02
N GLN A 325 1.73 -3.73 7.78
CA GLN A 325 1.82 -5.07 7.19
C GLN A 325 2.79 -5.99 7.96
N PHE A 326 3.81 -5.45 8.64
CA PHE A 326 4.79 -6.23 9.42
C PHE A 326 4.40 -6.35 10.89
N PHE A 327 3.94 -5.27 11.52
CA PHE A 327 3.61 -5.23 12.95
C PHE A 327 2.15 -5.55 13.27
N GLY A 328 1.27 -5.58 12.27
CA GLY A 328 -0.18 -5.70 12.44
C GLY A 328 -0.87 -4.40 12.87
N TYR A 329 -0.12 -3.32 13.10
CA TYR A 329 -0.66 -1.99 13.36
C TYR A 329 0.29 -0.94 12.78
N GLY A 330 -0.28 0.09 12.15
CA GLY A 330 0.47 1.28 11.75
C GLY A 330 0.74 2.22 12.93
N PHE A 331 1.32 3.37 12.63
CA PHE A 331 1.39 4.50 13.55
C PHE A 331 0.04 5.19 13.73
N THR A 332 -0.92 4.98 12.84
CA THR A 332 -2.30 5.46 12.97
C THR A 332 -3.27 4.31 12.86
N ARG A 333 -4.48 4.51 13.39
CA ARG A 333 -5.59 3.56 13.24
C ARG A 333 -6.86 4.32 12.84
N PRO A 334 -7.41 4.11 11.64
CA PRO A 334 -6.91 3.27 10.54
C PRO A 334 -5.52 3.66 10.00
N VAL A 335 -4.86 2.74 9.27
CA VAL A 335 -3.54 2.94 8.65
C VAL A 335 -3.51 4.02 7.56
N ASP A 336 -4.68 4.41 7.06
CA ASP A 336 -4.89 5.32 5.94
C ASP A 336 -5.80 6.50 6.28
N ASP A 337 -5.85 6.87 7.57
CA ASP A 337 -6.62 8.02 8.08
C ASP A 337 -5.71 9.03 8.79
N PHE A 338 -4.82 9.66 8.03
CA PHE A 338 -4.02 10.77 8.55
C PHE A 338 -4.87 12.03 8.73
N GLY A 339 -4.65 12.72 9.85
CA GLY A 339 -5.21 14.04 10.11
C GLY A 339 -5.01 14.47 11.56
N ASP A 340 -5.36 15.73 11.84
CA ASP A 340 -5.28 16.28 13.21
C ASP A 340 -6.08 15.46 14.23
N HIS A 341 -7.12 14.72 13.78
CA HIS A 341 -7.97 13.87 14.59
C HIS A 341 -7.38 12.49 14.89
N ASN A 342 -6.34 12.08 14.16
CA ASN A 342 -5.70 10.77 14.28
C ASN A 342 -4.16 10.91 14.21
N PRO A 343 -3.53 11.50 15.24
CA PRO A 343 -2.10 11.71 15.24
C PRO A 343 -1.33 10.38 15.29
N PRO A 344 -0.19 10.26 14.58
CA PRO A 344 0.66 9.07 14.63
C PRO A 344 1.20 8.78 16.04
N SER A 345 1.35 7.51 16.40
CA SER A 345 1.93 7.08 17.68
C SER A 345 3.40 7.46 17.84
N HIS A 346 4.15 7.51 16.72
CA HIS A 346 5.56 7.92 16.67
C HIS A 346 5.76 8.88 15.49
N PRO A 347 5.39 10.16 15.62
CA PRO A 347 5.41 11.11 14.50
C PRO A 347 6.82 11.34 13.95
N GLU A 348 7.83 11.49 14.81
CA GLU A 348 9.22 11.69 14.38
C GLU A 348 9.78 10.46 13.64
N LEU A 349 9.38 9.26 14.04
CA LEU A 349 9.80 8.02 13.38
C LEU A 349 9.18 7.92 11.98
N LEU A 350 7.86 8.16 11.87
CA LEU A 350 7.15 8.15 10.60
C LEU A 350 7.75 9.17 9.63
N ASP A 351 8.02 10.40 10.10
CA ASP A 351 8.58 11.47 9.27
C ASP A 351 10.01 11.16 8.84
N GLY A 352 10.86 10.70 9.76
CA GLY A 352 12.24 10.37 9.44
C GLY A 352 12.37 9.16 8.50
N LEU A 353 11.47 8.18 8.58
CA LEU A 353 11.41 7.08 7.63
C LEU A 353 10.88 7.52 6.26
N ALA A 354 9.90 8.42 6.23
CA ALA A 354 9.36 8.98 4.99
C ALA A 354 10.45 9.73 4.21
N GLU A 355 11.24 10.57 4.89
CA GLU A 355 12.39 11.26 4.31
C GLU A 355 13.44 10.29 3.75
N ARG A 356 13.85 9.30 4.55
CA ARG A 356 14.86 8.30 4.14
C ARG A 356 14.39 7.42 2.98
N LEU A 357 13.10 7.10 2.91
CA LEU A 357 12.53 6.38 1.77
C LEU A 357 12.58 7.22 0.50
N GLN A 358 12.35 8.53 0.59
CA GLN A 358 12.50 9.42 -0.55
C GLN A 358 13.97 9.50 -0.99
N GLU A 359 14.91 9.59 -0.06
CA GLU A 359 16.35 9.58 -0.33
C GLU A 359 16.83 8.25 -0.95
N SER A 360 16.19 7.12 -0.59
CA SER A 360 16.46 5.81 -1.19
C SER A 360 15.78 5.61 -2.54
N SER A 361 15.25 6.66 -3.17
CA SER A 361 14.51 6.60 -4.44
C SER A 361 13.31 5.65 -4.35
N PHE A 362 12.58 5.70 -3.23
CA PHE A 362 11.37 4.93 -3.00
C PHE A 362 11.54 3.39 -3.08
N ASP A 363 12.72 2.89 -2.68
CA ASP A 363 13.00 1.45 -2.62
C ASP A 363 12.26 0.79 -1.44
N LEU A 364 11.22 0.02 -1.76
CA LEU A 364 10.42 -0.69 -0.75
C LEU A 364 11.18 -1.85 -0.10
N LYS A 365 12.12 -2.50 -0.81
CA LYS A 365 12.93 -3.56 -0.20
C LYS A 365 13.88 -2.99 0.84
N GLU A 366 14.43 -1.79 0.63
CA GLU A 366 15.20 -1.08 1.66
C GLU A 366 14.35 -0.76 2.89
N LEU A 367 13.13 -0.24 2.72
CA LEU A 367 12.22 -0.01 3.85
C LEU A 367 11.94 -1.29 4.64
N MET A 368 11.62 -2.40 3.94
CA MET A 368 11.40 -3.71 4.56
C MET A 368 12.65 -4.21 5.31
N ARG A 369 13.85 -3.96 4.76
CA ARG A 369 15.12 -4.29 5.41
C ARG A 369 15.32 -3.49 6.70
N TRP A 370 15.05 -2.19 6.70
CA TRP A 370 15.19 -1.38 7.91
C TRP A 370 14.21 -1.82 9.00
N ILE A 371 12.96 -2.11 8.63
CA ILE A 371 11.93 -2.60 9.56
C ILE A 371 12.33 -3.94 10.17
N THR A 372 12.69 -4.93 9.35
CA THR A 372 12.98 -6.30 9.80
C THR A 372 14.26 -6.43 10.64
N LEU A 373 15.20 -5.49 10.46
CA LEU A 373 16.42 -5.42 11.25
C LEU A 373 16.30 -4.56 12.52
N SER A 374 15.14 -3.95 12.77
CA SER A 374 14.90 -3.17 13.98
C SER A 374 14.78 -4.05 15.24
N GLU A 375 15.15 -3.48 16.38
CA GLU A 375 15.01 -4.10 17.70
C GLU A 375 13.55 -4.41 18.01
N ALA A 376 12.63 -3.49 17.68
CA ALA A 376 11.19 -3.65 17.86
C ALA A 376 10.67 -4.88 17.10
N TYR A 377 11.10 -5.07 15.85
CA TYR A 377 10.76 -6.25 15.06
C TYR A 377 11.42 -7.53 15.59
N ALA A 378 12.55 -7.42 16.29
CA ALA A 378 13.24 -8.56 16.92
C ALA A 378 12.65 -8.98 18.28
N LEU A 379 11.65 -8.27 18.81
CA LEU A 379 11.04 -8.61 20.10
C LEU A 379 10.17 -9.89 20.02
N SER A 380 10.09 -10.60 21.14
CA SER A 380 9.13 -11.71 21.31
C SER A 380 7.70 -11.18 21.38
N SER A 381 6.73 -12.01 21.02
CA SER A 381 5.30 -11.68 21.17
C SER A 381 4.77 -11.80 22.60
N ARG A 382 5.57 -12.34 23.53
CA ARG A 382 5.16 -12.57 24.93
C ARG A 382 4.92 -11.27 25.67
N THR A 383 3.70 -11.10 26.18
CA THR A 383 3.34 -10.02 27.10
C THR A 383 4.07 -10.18 28.44
N THR A 384 4.51 -9.07 29.02
CA THR A 384 5.15 -8.97 30.33
C THR A 384 4.41 -7.96 31.19
N ALA A 385 4.65 -7.96 32.50
CA ALA A 385 4.04 -6.97 33.39
C ALA A 385 4.40 -5.51 33.04
N GLY A 386 5.52 -5.29 32.35
CA GLY A 386 5.99 -3.95 31.97
C GLY A 386 5.43 -3.42 30.65
N ASN A 387 4.67 -4.23 29.90
CA ASN A 387 4.08 -3.80 28.63
C ASN A 387 2.61 -4.21 28.42
N THR A 388 1.90 -4.58 29.49
CA THR A 388 0.46 -4.88 29.40
C THR A 388 -0.38 -3.67 28.95
N LYS A 389 0.10 -2.44 29.19
CA LYS A 389 -0.56 -1.21 28.76
C LYS A 389 -0.45 -0.95 27.25
N ASP A 390 0.49 -1.62 26.59
CA ASP A 390 0.65 -1.57 25.14
C ASP A 390 -0.28 -2.61 24.49
N ASP A 391 -1.56 -2.25 24.41
CA ASP A 391 -2.62 -3.11 23.87
C ASP A 391 -3.52 -2.37 22.86
N PRO A 392 -3.13 -2.37 21.57
CA PRO A 392 -3.91 -1.72 20.51
C PRO A 392 -5.32 -2.28 20.34
N LEU A 393 -5.59 -3.52 20.78
CA LEU A 393 -6.94 -4.10 20.73
C LEU A 393 -7.91 -3.36 21.65
N MET A 394 -7.40 -2.71 22.71
CA MET A 394 -8.18 -1.90 23.64
C MET A 394 -8.33 -0.44 23.17
N GLY A 395 -7.84 -0.09 21.98
CA GLY A 395 -7.92 1.26 21.42
C GLY A 395 -6.72 2.16 21.75
N GLU A 396 -5.71 1.63 22.45
CA GLU A 396 -4.48 2.36 22.73
C GLU A 396 -3.61 2.49 21.47
N GLN A 397 -2.82 3.55 21.40
CA GLN A 397 -1.85 3.74 20.31
C GLN A 397 -0.73 2.69 20.43
N PRO A 398 -0.37 1.99 19.34
CA PRO A 398 0.65 0.95 19.38
C PRO A 398 2.02 1.53 19.71
N MET A 399 2.68 0.92 20.71
CA MET A 399 4.03 1.26 21.14
C MET A 399 5.09 0.28 20.71
N PHE A 400 4.71 -0.84 20.07
CA PHE A 400 5.62 -1.84 19.55
C PHE A 400 6.58 -2.40 20.61
N SER A 401 6.17 -2.40 21.89
CA SER A 401 6.97 -2.90 23.01
C SER A 401 6.99 -4.44 23.09
N ARG A 402 6.34 -5.10 22.14
CA ARG A 402 6.38 -6.54 21.85
C ARG A 402 5.93 -6.73 20.41
N PHE A 403 6.16 -7.92 19.85
CA PHE A 403 5.53 -8.24 18.58
C PHE A 403 4.04 -8.55 18.79
N TYR A 404 3.15 -7.85 18.10
CA TYR A 404 1.71 -8.15 18.18
C TYR A 404 1.40 -9.43 17.39
N MET A 405 0.63 -10.33 18.00
CA MET A 405 0.22 -11.55 17.30
C MET A 405 -0.81 -11.19 16.23
N ARG A 406 -0.58 -11.69 15.03
CA ARG A 406 -1.45 -11.51 13.86
C ARG A 406 -1.75 -12.84 13.21
N GLN A 407 -2.89 -12.93 12.55
CA GLN A 407 -3.26 -14.10 11.78
C GLN A 407 -2.39 -14.19 10.51
N MET A 408 -2.08 -15.41 10.09
CA MET A 408 -1.51 -15.64 8.76
C MET A 408 -2.58 -15.39 7.71
N GLN A 409 -2.22 -14.72 6.62
CA GLN A 409 -3.09 -14.61 5.46
C GLN A 409 -3.34 -15.99 4.85
N ALA A 410 -4.47 -16.18 4.17
CA ALA A 410 -4.81 -17.45 3.52
C ALA A 410 -3.69 -17.88 2.55
N GLU A 411 -3.16 -16.92 1.79
CA GLU A 411 -2.03 -17.10 0.88
C GLU A 411 -0.78 -17.58 1.63
N GLN A 412 -0.45 -16.99 2.78
CA GLN A 412 0.69 -17.44 3.59
C GLN A 412 0.50 -18.85 4.15
N LEU A 413 -0.73 -19.19 4.57
CA LEU A 413 -1.06 -20.53 5.05
C LEU A 413 -0.89 -21.57 3.95
N TYR A 414 -1.43 -21.30 2.76
CA TYR A 414 -1.28 -22.17 1.59
C TYR A 414 0.18 -22.50 1.30
N GLU A 415 1.00 -21.47 1.14
CA GLU A 415 2.42 -21.61 0.75
C GLU A 415 3.24 -22.27 1.86
N SER A 416 2.86 -22.04 3.12
CA SER A 416 3.50 -22.70 4.26
C SER A 416 3.16 -24.20 4.34
N LEU A 417 1.95 -24.60 3.98
CA LEU A 417 1.56 -26.01 3.90
C LEU A 417 2.31 -26.71 2.76
N LEU A 418 2.45 -26.07 1.60
CA LEU A 418 3.28 -26.59 0.51
C LEU A 418 4.73 -26.75 0.94
N THR A 419 5.30 -25.74 1.59
CA THR A 419 6.68 -25.79 2.11
C THR A 419 6.88 -26.93 3.12
N ALA A 420 5.91 -27.16 4.00
CA ALA A 420 5.99 -28.19 5.03
C ALA A 420 5.78 -29.62 4.51
N THR A 421 4.97 -29.78 3.47
CA THR A 421 4.51 -31.10 2.99
C THR A 421 5.11 -31.53 1.65
N GLN A 422 5.66 -30.59 0.88
CA GLN A 422 6.13 -30.78 -0.49
C GLN A 422 5.06 -31.33 -1.44
N ALA A 423 3.78 -31.06 -1.15
CA ALA A 423 2.63 -31.64 -1.88
C ALA A 423 2.46 -31.14 -3.33
N ASP A 424 3.20 -30.10 -3.73
CA ASP A 424 3.14 -29.44 -5.03
C ASP A 424 4.29 -29.80 -5.97
N GLN A 425 5.23 -30.67 -5.59
CA GLN A 425 6.39 -31.04 -6.43
C GLN A 425 6.05 -31.53 -7.85
N SER A 426 4.80 -31.90 -8.12
CA SER A 426 4.31 -32.32 -9.44
C SER A 426 3.52 -31.26 -10.22
N ARG A 427 3.21 -30.11 -9.64
CA ARG A 427 2.37 -29.06 -10.25
C ARG A 427 3.22 -27.84 -10.60
N THR A 428 3.13 -27.35 -11.83
CA THR A 428 3.87 -26.17 -12.29
C THR A 428 2.98 -25.24 -13.11
N GLY A 429 3.37 -23.96 -13.21
CA GLY A 429 2.72 -22.99 -14.10
C GLY A 429 1.24 -22.73 -13.78
N GLU A 430 0.41 -22.74 -14.83
CA GLU A 430 -1.03 -22.41 -14.74
C GLU A 430 -1.81 -23.37 -13.83
N ASP A 431 -1.44 -24.65 -13.79
CA ASP A 431 -2.11 -25.65 -12.95
C ASP A 431 -1.90 -25.38 -11.45
N ALA A 432 -0.71 -24.91 -11.08
CA ALA A 432 -0.43 -24.49 -9.71
C ALA A 432 -1.22 -23.22 -9.33
N ALA A 433 -1.31 -22.26 -10.26
CA ALA A 433 -2.08 -21.02 -10.04
C ALA A 433 -3.58 -21.29 -9.87
N LYS A 434 -4.18 -22.15 -10.72
CA LYS A 434 -5.58 -22.57 -10.59
C LYS A 434 -5.84 -23.30 -9.28
N ALA A 435 -4.99 -24.27 -8.92
CA ALA A 435 -5.14 -25.01 -7.68
C ALA A 435 -5.05 -24.09 -6.44
N LYS A 436 -4.20 -23.05 -6.49
CA LYS A 436 -4.12 -22.03 -5.45
C LYS A 436 -5.41 -21.20 -5.40
N ASP A 437 -5.89 -20.68 -6.52
CA ASP A 437 -7.11 -19.87 -6.55
C ASP A 437 -8.34 -20.69 -6.09
N GLU A 438 -8.46 -21.95 -6.51
CA GLU A 438 -9.49 -22.89 -6.03
C GLU A 438 -9.41 -23.11 -4.52
N TRP A 439 -8.20 -23.28 -3.97
CA TRP A 439 -8.01 -23.44 -2.53
C TRP A 439 -8.35 -22.14 -1.77
N LEU A 440 -7.89 -20.98 -2.26
CA LEU A 440 -8.14 -19.69 -1.63
C LEU A 440 -9.61 -19.30 -1.64
N SER A 441 -10.37 -19.71 -2.66
CA SER A 441 -11.81 -19.48 -2.73
C SER A 441 -12.57 -20.04 -1.52
N GLN A 442 -12.05 -21.10 -0.89
CA GLN A 442 -12.63 -21.71 0.31
C GLN A 442 -12.49 -20.81 1.54
N PHE A 443 -11.50 -19.91 1.57
CA PHE A 443 -11.24 -19.00 2.69
C PHE A 443 -11.97 -17.66 2.53
N ILE A 444 -12.24 -17.22 1.30
CA ILE A 444 -13.05 -16.02 1.04
C ILE A 444 -14.46 -16.19 1.60
N ILE A 445 -15.04 -17.40 1.53
CA ILE A 445 -16.37 -17.72 2.07
C ILE A 445 -16.38 -17.82 3.61
N ALA A 446 -15.22 -18.07 4.25
CA ALA A 446 -15.13 -18.36 5.68
C ALA A 446 -14.52 -17.23 6.55
N PHE A 447 -13.77 -16.29 5.97
CA PHE A 447 -12.97 -15.32 6.75
C PHE A 447 -12.91 -13.87 6.20
N GLY A 448 -13.55 -13.54 5.07
CA GLY A 448 -13.41 -12.20 4.45
C GLY A 448 -14.66 -11.32 4.52
N THR A 449 -14.51 -10.10 5.04
CA THR A 449 -15.30 -8.94 4.60
C THR A 449 -14.68 -8.41 3.29
N ASP A 450 -15.50 -7.91 2.38
CA ASP A 450 -15.09 -7.42 1.05
C ASP A 450 -14.13 -6.21 1.11
N GLU A 451 -14.06 -5.56 2.27
CA GLU A 451 -13.32 -4.31 2.48
C GLU A 451 -11.81 -4.50 2.68
N GLY A 452 -11.34 -5.73 2.86
CA GLY A 452 -9.92 -6.00 3.06
C GLY A 452 -9.37 -5.18 4.22
N ASP A 453 -10.01 -5.29 5.41
CA ASP A 453 -9.61 -4.61 6.64
C ASP A 453 -8.09 -4.79 6.86
N ASP A 454 -7.33 -3.78 6.44
CA ASP A 454 -5.90 -3.68 6.67
C ASP A 454 -5.73 -3.39 8.16
N ALA A 455 -5.61 -4.48 8.93
CA ALA A 455 -5.18 -4.64 10.33
C ALA A 455 -5.54 -3.55 11.37
#